data_AF-C6TKA9-F1
#
_entry.id   AF-C6TKA9-F1
#
_cell.length_a   1.000
_cell.length_b   1.000
_cell.length_c   1.000
_cell.angle_alpha   90.00
_cell.angle_beta   90.00
_cell.angle_gamma   90.00
#
_symmetry.space_group_name_H-M   'P 1'
#
loop_
_entity.id
_entity.type
_entity.pdbx_description
1 polymer ?
#
loop_
_entity_poly.entity_id
_entity_poly.type
_entity_poly.pdbx_seq_one_letter_code
_entity_poly.pdbx_strand_id
1 'polypeptide(L)'
;MPKLLAFPNIDKFAHLLNEQRKIYQPTEEEKQEDVTLVKESKEDMMKEYEKAALRLDKAKLVLRRLINVQKAKSRESKDDPLELRYPVTKDILVAEVSRQICVNVAPDNLHLPSPLATLGEYEVPLRLPRSIPLPEGKVNWSLKVKIRSK
;
A
#
# COMPACT_ATOMS: atom_id res chain seq x y z
N MET A 1 42.03 -7.10 -22.30
CA MET A 1 42.70 -6.21 -21.32
C MET A 1 42.05 -6.39 -19.96
N PRO A 2 42.81 -6.45 -18.86
CA PRO A 2 42.22 -6.56 -17.53
C PRO A 2 41.44 -5.29 -17.19
N LYS A 3 40.24 -5.45 -16.63
CA LYS A 3 39.40 -4.34 -16.19
C LYS A 3 39.90 -3.86 -14.82
N LEU A 4 40.51 -2.67 -14.76
CA LEU A 4 41.00 -2.05 -13.52
C LEU A 4 39.82 -1.44 -12.76
N LEU A 5 39.16 -2.25 -11.93
CA LEU A 5 38.03 -1.82 -11.09
C LEU A 5 38.47 -1.24 -9.74
N ALA A 6 39.74 -1.39 -9.37
CA ALA A 6 40.29 -0.92 -8.10
C ALA A 6 41.76 -0.51 -8.25
N PHE A 7 42.21 0.39 -7.37
CA PHE A 7 43.59 0.84 -7.28
C PHE A 7 44.20 0.47 -5.91
N PRO A 8 45.52 0.22 -5.84
CA PRO A 8 46.22 0.04 -4.57
C PRO A 8 46.09 1.26 -3.67
N ASN A 9 45.93 1.04 -2.36
CA ASN A 9 45.81 2.10 -1.36
C ASN A 9 47.19 2.70 -1.01
N ILE A 10 47.76 3.45 -1.96
CA ILE A 10 49.03 4.18 -1.84
C ILE A 10 48.74 5.65 -2.16
N ASP A 11 49.37 6.57 -1.44
CA ASP A 11 49.12 8.03 -1.55
C ASP A 11 49.17 8.57 -2.99
N LYS A 12 50.04 8.01 -3.83
CA LYS A 12 50.14 8.37 -5.25
C LYS A 12 48.82 8.16 -6.01
N PHE A 13 48.11 7.05 -5.75
CA PHE A 13 46.83 6.77 -6.40
C PHE A 13 45.68 7.53 -5.75
N ALA A 14 45.76 7.82 -4.44
CA ALA A 14 44.79 8.68 -3.77
C ALA A 14 44.80 10.09 -4.37
N HIS A 15 45.99 10.68 -4.56
CA HIS A 15 46.13 11.98 -5.22
C HIS A 15 45.60 11.94 -6.67
N LEU A 16 45.92 10.89 -7.44
CA LEU A 16 45.43 10.73 -8.81
C LEU A 16 43.90 10.66 -8.88
N LEU A 17 43.26 9.89 -8.00
CA LEU A 17 41.80 9.77 -7.94
C LEU A 17 41.14 11.10 -7.55
N ASN A 18 41.76 11.86 -6.64
CA ASN A 18 41.24 13.17 -6.25
C ASN A 18 41.32 14.19 -7.39
N GLU A 19 42.43 14.22 -8.14
CA GLU A 19 42.55 15.06 -9.33
C GLU A 19 41.57 14.63 -10.43
N GLN A 20 41.41 13.31 -10.64
CA GLN A 20 40.45 12.80 -11.61
C GLN A 20 39.00 13.15 -11.22
N ARG A 21 38.63 13.11 -9.93
CA ARG A 21 37.30 13.53 -9.45
C ARG A 21 37.04 15.03 -9.58
N LYS A 22 38.08 15.87 -9.50
CA LYS A 22 37.95 17.31 -9.75
C LYS A 22 37.66 17.61 -11.22
N ILE A 23 38.30 16.88 -12.13
CA ILE A 23 38.12 17.03 -13.58
C ILE A 23 36.81 16.37 -14.04
N TYR A 24 36.56 15.18 -13.52
CA TYR A 24 35.38 14.36 -13.79
C TYR A 24 34.48 14.43 -12.57
N GLN A 25 33.83 15.58 -12.41
CA GLN A 25 32.63 15.61 -11.57
C GLN A 25 31.60 14.72 -12.28
N PRO A 26 31.12 13.64 -11.63
CA PRO A 26 29.92 12.99 -12.11
C PRO A 26 28.87 14.10 -12.22
N THR A 27 28.25 14.25 -13.38
CA THR A 27 27.06 15.08 -13.55
C THR A 27 25.91 14.43 -12.79
N GLU A 28 26.04 14.35 -11.47
CA GLU A 28 25.05 13.82 -10.53
C GLU A 28 24.27 14.97 -9.87
N GLU A 29 24.60 16.24 -10.18
CA GLU A 29 23.91 17.42 -9.62
C GLU A 29 22.96 18.16 -10.56
N GLU A 30 22.80 17.75 -11.83
CA GLU A 30 21.65 18.18 -12.68
C GLU A 30 20.78 16.99 -13.11
N LYS A 31 20.71 15.97 -12.25
CA LYS A 31 19.46 15.23 -12.05
C LYS A 31 18.90 15.56 -10.67
N GLN A 32 19.00 16.83 -10.26
CA GLN A 32 17.87 17.44 -9.60
C GLN A 32 16.70 17.22 -10.54
N GLU A 33 15.95 16.15 -10.32
CA GLU A 33 14.51 16.23 -10.07
C GLU A 33 13.78 17.40 -10.74
N ASP A 34 14.04 17.64 -12.01
CA ASP A 34 12.99 17.74 -13.01
C ASP A 34 12.31 16.36 -13.03
N VAL A 35 11.70 15.98 -11.89
CA VAL A 35 10.35 15.44 -11.91
C VAL A 35 9.60 16.54 -12.62
N THR A 36 9.64 16.44 -13.95
CA THR A 36 8.71 17.09 -14.83
C THR A 36 7.39 16.74 -14.20
N LEU A 37 6.83 17.70 -13.47
CA LEU A 37 5.42 17.75 -13.15
C LEU A 37 4.77 17.83 -14.52
N VAL A 38 4.71 16.69 -15.20
CA VAL A 38 3.78 16.44 -16.28
C VAL A 38 2.48 16.78 -15.61
N LYS A 39 1.96 17.96 -15.91
CA LYS A 39 0.65 18.39 -15.44
C LYS A 39 -0.29 17.41 -16.08
N GLU A 40 -0.53 16.30 -15.39
CA GLU A 40 -1.41 15.24 -15.85
C GLU A 40 -2.70 15.93 -16.27
N SER A 41 -3.06 15.71 -17.53
CA SER A 41 -4.27 16.31 -18.05
C SER A 41 -5.43 15.83 -17.17
N LYS A 42 -6.44 16.67 -16.96
CA LYS A 42 -7.60 16.29 -16.12
C LYS A 42 -8.22 14.97 -16.58
N GLU A 43 -8.13 14.68 -17.87
CA GLU A 43 -8.62 13.43 -18.47
C GLU A 43 -7.78 12.21 -18.06
N ASP A 44 -6.46 12.35 -17.97
CA ASP A 44 -5.58 11.26 -17.54
C ASP A 44 -5.79 10.93 -16.07
N MET A 45 -5.95 11.96 -15.22
CA MET A 45 -6.33 11.80 -13.82
C MET A 45 -7.66 11.04 -13.66
N MET A 46 -8.67 11.38 -14.47
CA MET A 46 -9.97 10.69 -14.44
C MET A 46 -9.86 9.21 -14.82
N LYS A 47 -9.06 8.89 -15.85
CA LYS A 47 -8.79 7.48 -16.23
C LYS A 47 -8.09 6.70 -15.11
N GLU A 48 -7.21 7.35 -14.36
CA GLU A 48 -6.56 6.72 -13.20
C GLU A 48 -7.54 6.44 -12.07
N TYR A 49 -8.43 7.39 -11.76
CA TYR A 49 -9.48 7.19 -10.77
C TYR A 49 -10.43 6.06 -11.18
N GLU A 50 -10.81 5.97 -12.46
CA GLU A 50 -11.62 4.88 -12.99
C GLU A 50 -10.91 3.52 -12.87
N LYS A 51 -9.61 3.45 -13.20
CA LYS A 51 -8.81 2.23 -13.03
C LYS A 51 -8.71 1.84 -11.56
N ALA A 52 -8.49 2.79 -10.65
CA ALA A 52 -8.42 2.55 -9.22
C ALA A 52 -9.78 2.07 -8.66
N ALA A 53 -10.87 2.69 -9.11
CA ALA A 53 -12.24 2.30 -8.81
C ALA A 53 -12.50 0.84 -9.23
N LEU A 54 -12.18 0.47 -10.48
CA LEU A 54 -12.34 -0.90 -10.97
C LEU A 54 -11.49 -1.92 -10.19
N ARG A 55 -10.28 -1.54 -9.75
CA ARG A 55 -9.44 -2.40 -8.89
C ARG A 55 -10.09 -2.62 -7.54
N LEU A 56 -10.58 -1.56 -6.89
CA LEU A 56 -11.28 -1.65 -5.60
C LEU A 56 -12.53 -2.52 -5.70
N ASP A 57 -13.27 -2.43 -6.80
CA ASP A 57 -14.52 -3.17 -6.99
C ASP A 57 -14.32 -4.69 -7.13
N LYS A 58 -13.30 -5.06 -7.92
CA LYS A 58 -12.95 -6.46 -8.19
C LYS A 58 -12.19 -7.11 -7.04
N ALA A 59 -11.44 -6.32 -6.28
CA ALA A 59 -10.58 -6.84 -5.24
C ALA A 59 -11.36 -7.35 -4.02
N LYS A 60 -10.82 -8.40 -3.40
CA LYS A 60 -11.22 -8.88 -2.08
C LYS A 60 -10.01 -8.81 -1.17
N LEU A 61 -10.06 -7.94 -0.16
CA LEU A 61 -8.96 -7.77 0.80
C LEU A 61 -8.92 -8.99 1.72
N VAL A 62 -7.81 -9.74 1.73
CA VAL A 62 -7.67 -10.92 2.58
C VAL A 62 -6.63 -10.65 3.66
N LEU A 63 -7.06 -10.73 4.91
CA LEU A 63 -6.21 -10.51 6.09
C LEU A 63 -6.00 -11.84 6.83
N ARG A 64 -4.75 -12.13 7.20
CA ARG A 64 -4.42 -13.26 8.09
C ARG A 64 -4.02 -12.72 9.45
N ARG A 65 -4.82 -13.01 10.49
CA ARG A 65 -4.64 -12.49 11.85
C ARG A 65 -4.61 -13.62 12.88
N LEU A 66 -3.92 -13.38 13.99
CA LEU A 66 -3.85 -14.32 15.09
C LEU A 66 -5.16 -14.26 15.89
N ILE A 67 -5.67 -15.44 16.26
CA ILE A 67 -6.86 -15.61 17.10
C ILE A 67 -6.45 -15.58 18.57
N ASN A 68 -7.36 -15.16 19.45
CA ASN A 68 -7.23 -15.39 20.87
C ASN A 68 -7.49 -16.87 21.22
N VAL A 69 -6.41 -17.64 21.40
CA VAL A 69 -6.46 -19.08 21.64
C VAL A 69 -7.23 -19.45 22.92
N GLN A 70 -7.16 -18.62 23.97
CA GLN A 70 -7.85 -18.90 25.23
C GLN A 70 -9.37 -18.86 25.03
N LYS A 71 -9.86 -17.76 24.43
CA LYS A 71 -11.28 -17.59 24.11
C LYS A 71 -11.79 -18.61 23.09
N ALA A 72 -10.95 -18.98 22.12
CA ALA A 72 -11.29 -20.02 21.14
C ALA A 72 -11.39 -21.42 21.78
N LYS A 73 -10.67 -21.70 22.87
CA LYS A 73 -10.75 -22.97 23.60
C LYS A 73 -11.93 -23.02 24.57
N SER A 74 -12.29 -21.89 25.17
CA SER A 74 -13.40 -21.77 26.12
C SER A 74 -14.76 -21.55 25.45
N ARG A 75 -14.85 -21.66 24.12
CA ARG A 75 -16.11 -21.49 23.39
C ARG A 75 -17.08 -22.63 23.71
N GLU A 76 -18.36 -22.28 23.82
CA GLU A 76 -19.42 -23.23 24.13
C GLU A 76 -19.82 -24.03 22.88
N SER A 77 -19.87 -23.36 21.72
CA SER A 77 -20.18 -23.97 20.43
C SER A 77 -19.05 -23.81 19.41
N LYS A 78 -19.01 -24.71 18.42
CA LYS A 78 -18.12 -24.58 17.27
C LYS A 78 -18.52 -23.43 16.34
N ASP A 79 -19.78 -23.01 16.40
CA ASP A 79 -20.35 -21.95 15.55
C ASP A 79 -20.06 -20.55 16.09
N ASP A 80 -19.57 -20.43 17.33
CA ASP A 80 -19.21 -19.15 17.93
C ASP A 80 -18.07 -18.48 17.15
N PRO A 81 -18.21 -17.19 16.79
CA PRO A 81 -17.22 -16.48 16.00
C PRO A 81 -15.89 -16.36 16.74
N LEU A 82 -14.80 -16.75 16.07
CA LEU A 82 -13.48 -16.69 16.68
C LEU A 82 -12.99 -15.25 16.79
N GLU A 83 -12.68 -14.84 18.00
CA GLU A 83 -12.12 -13.52 18.28
C GLU A 83 -10.64 -13.42 17.91
N LEU A 84 -10.27 -12.29 17.33
CA LEU A 84 -8.90 -11.92 17.05
C LEU A 84 -8.17 -11.52 18.33
N ARG A 85 -6.86 -11.82 18.38
CA ARG A 85 -5.99 -11.33 19.46
C ARG A 85 -5.83 -9.81 19.41
N TYR A 86 -5.71 -9.27 18.21
CA TYR A 86 -5.65 -7.83 17.97
C TYR A 86 -6.73 -7.47 16.94
N PRO A 87 -7.65 -6.56 17.28
CA PRO A 87 -8.70 -6.14 16.37
C PRO A 87 -8.11 -5.36 15.19
N VAL A 88 -8.80 -5.40 14.06
CA VAL A 88 -8.41 -4.66 12.85
C VAL A 88 -8.99 -3.26 12.93
N THR A 89 -8.09 -2.27 13.04
CA THR A 89 -8.42 -0.84 13.03
C THR A 89 -8.45 -0.27 11.60
N LYS A 90 -8.91 0.98 11.47
CA LYS A 90 -8.94 1.70 10.19
C LYS A 90 -7.55 1.77 9.55
N ASP A 91 -6.53 2.12 10.32
CA ASP A 91 -5.16 2.30 9.80
C ASP A 91 -4.60 1.00 9.23
N ILE A 92 -4.90 -0.13 9.88
CA ILE A 92 -4.53 -1.45 9.39
C ILE A 92 -5.21 -1.74 8.05
N LEU A 93 -6.50 -1.41 7.92
CA LEU A 93 -7.21 -1.59 6.65
C LEU A 93 -6.59 -0.72 5.55
N VAL A 94 -6.31 0.56 5.82
CA VAL A 94 -5.70 1.48 4.86
C VAL A 94 -4.34 0.93 4.39
N ALA A 95 -3.49 0.50 5.31
CA ALA A 95 -2.17 -0.05 5.00
C ALA A 95 -2.26 -1.35 4.18
N GLU A 96 -3.27 -2.19 4.43
CA GLU A 96 -3.44 -3.44 3.67
C GLU A 96 -4.08 -3.19 2.30
N VAL A 97 -4.96 -2.19 2.17
CA VAL A 97 -5.51 -1.78 0.88
C VAL A 97 -4.41 -1.24 -0.02
N SER A 98 -3.52 -0.38 0.50
CA SER A 98 -2.38 0.11 -0.28
C SER A 98 -1.42 -1.02 -0.66
N ARG A 99 -1.15 -1.95 0.26
CA ARG A 99 -0.24 -3.08 0.03
C ARG A 99 -0.77 -4.12 -0.95
N GLN A 100 -2.06 -4.48 -0.88
CA GLN A 100 -2.63 -5.59 -1.66
C GLN A 100 -3.31 -5.13 -2.95
N ILE A 101 -4.02 -4.00 -2.90
CA ILE A 101 -4.84 -3.50 -4.02
C ILE A 101 -4.11 -2.41 -4.80
N CYS A 102 -2.99 -1.89 -4.26
CA CYS A 102 -2.20 -0.80 -4.84
C CYS A 102 -3.03 0.47 -5.07
N VAL A 103 -3.92 0.79 -4.11
CA VAL A 103 -4.74 1.99 -4.10
C VAL A 103 -4.57 2.69 -2.75
N ASN A 104 -4.28 3.98 -2.77
CA ASN A 104 -4.20 4.78 -1.55
C ASN A 104 -5.57 5.35 -1.22
N VAL A 105 -6.07 5.01 -0.03
CA VAL A 105 -7.37 5.48 0.47
C VAL A 105 -7.14 6.24 1.76
N ALA A 106 -7.71 7.43 1.89
CA ALA A 106 -7.67 8.18 3.14
C ALA A 106 -8.49 7.45 4.24
N PRO A 107 -8.03 7.44 5.50
CA PRO A 107 -8.72 6.76 6.59
C PRO A 107 -10.13 7.30 6.84
N ASP A 108 -10.37 8.59 6.54
CA ASP A 108 -11.68 9.24 6.70
C ASP A 108 -12.73 8.74 5.70
N ASN A 109 -12.28 8.23 4.55
CA ASN A 109 -13.16 7.65 3.54
C ASN A 109 -13.63 6.24 3.95
N LEU A 110 -13.02 5.60 4.95
CA LEU A 110 -13.46 4.31 5.48
C LEU A 110 -14.42 4.51 6.66
N HIS A 111 -15.68 4.12 6.46
CA HIS A 111 -16.66 4.15 7.53
C HIS A 111 -16.62 2.84 8.33
N LEU A 112 -15.76 2.84 9.35
CA LEU A 112 -15.63 1.76 10.33
C LEU A 112 -15.83 2.32 11.74
N PRO A 113 -17.06 2.29 12.31
CA PRO A 113 -17.34 2.85 13.63
C PRO A 113 -16.72 2.02 14.77
N SER A 114 -16.62 0.70 14.59
CA SER A 114 -15.98 -0.21 15.54
C SER A 114 -14.92 -1.08 14.85
N PRO A 115 -13.77 -1.36 15.48
CA PRO A 115 -12.76 -2.26 14.95
C PRO A 115 -13.31 -3.67 14.70
N LEU A 116 -12.81 -4.34 13.65
CA LEU A 116 -13.22 -5.72 13.36
C LEU A 116 -12.47 -6.66 14.30
N ALA A 117 -13.20 -7.29 15.23
CA ALA A 117 -12.64 -8.13 16.27
C ALA A 117 -12.78 -9.64 16.02
N THR A 118 -13.52 -10.05 15.00
CA THR A 118 -13.83 -11.47 14.74
C THR A 118 -13.31 -11.94 13.39
N LEU A 119 -13.23 -13.26 13.21
CA LEU A 119 -13.03 -13.88 11.90
C LEU A 119 -14.33 -13.87 11.11
N GLY A 120 -14.24 -13.59 9.81
CA GLY A 120 -15.41 -13.53 8.96
C GLY A 120 -15.18 -12.79 7.65
N GLU A 121 -16.28 -12.65 6.90
CA GLU A 121 -16.37 -11.78 5.74
C GLU A 121 -17.16 -10.53 6.14
N TYR A 122 -16.61 -9.37 5.81
CA TYR A 122 -17.17 -8.06 6.14
C TYR A 122 -17.25 -7.22 4.89
N GLU A 123 -18.28 -6.39 4.83
CA GLU A 123 -18.39 -5.32 3.84
C GLU A 123 -18.22 -3.99 4.55
N VAL A 124 -17.13 -3.28 4.25
CA VAL A 124 -16.83 -1.99 4.87
C VAL A 124 -17.20 -0.87 3.89
N PRO A 125 -18.17 0.01 4.22
CA PRO A 125 -18.59 1.07 3.33
C PRO A 125 -17.51 2.14 3.15
N LEU A 126 -17.35 2.58 1.90
CA LEU A 126 -16.43 3.64 1.49
C LEU A 126 -17.21 4.91 1.18
N ARG A 127 -16.81 6.01 1.80
CA ARG A 127 -17.34 7.36 1.57
C ARG A 127 -16.42 8.08 0.59
N LEU A 128 -16.63 7.83 -0.69
CA LEU A 128 -15.91 8.51 -1.76
C LEU A 128 -16.72 9.69 -2.30
N PRO A 129 -16.06 10.74 -2.82
CA PRO A 129 -16.76 11.86 -3.45
C PRO A 129 -17.53 11.41 -4.69
N ARG A 130 -18.65 12.09 -4.99
CA ARG A 130 -19.55 11.80 -6.12
C ARG A 130 -18.90 11.97 -7.50
N SER A 131 -17.72 12.58 -7.56
CA SER A 131 -16.94 12.75 -8.79
C SER A 131 -16.33 11.45 -9.30
N ILE A 132 -16.17 10.43 -8.45
CA ILE A 132 -15.65 9.12 -8.86
C ILE A 132 -16.83 8.29 -9.38
N PRO A 133 -16.81 7.84 -10.65
CA PRO A 133 -17.90 7.06 -11.21
C PRO A 133 -18.05 5.74 -10.44
N LEU A 134 -19.30 5.39 -10.11
CA LEU A 134 -19.60 4.09 -9.54
C LEU A 134 -19.61 3.04 -10.66
N PRO A 135 -19.07 1.82 -10.40
CA PRO A 135 -19.19 0.71 -11.33
C PRO A 135 -20.66 0.31 -11.49
N GLU A 136 -20.99 -0.19 -12.68
CA GLU A 136 -22.36 -0.50 -13.10
C GLU A 136 -23.06 -1.44 -12.09
N GLY A 137 -24.26 -1.03 -11.63
CA GLY A 137 -25.12 -1.84 -10.76
C GLY A 137 -24.91 -1.68 -9.25
N LYS A 138 -23.99 -0.83 -8.78
CA LYS A 138 -23.79 -0.58 -7.34
C LYS A 138 -24.31 0.78 -6.90
N VAL A 139 -25.03 0.78 -5.77
CA VAL A 139 -25.58 2.00 -5.15
C VAL A 139 -24.53 2.72 -4.30
N ASN A 140 -23.65 1.98 -3.63
CA ASN A 140 -22.61 2.52 -2.75
C ASN A 140 -21.30 1.74 -2.93
N TRP A 141 -20.17 2.43 -2.70
CA TRP A 141 -18.86 1.78 -2.63
C TRP A 141 -18.71 0.96 -1.34
N SER A 142 -18.32 -0.31 -1.48
CA SER A 142 -18.00 -1.19 -0.36
C SER A 142 -16.71 -1.95 -0.61
N LEU A 143 -15.88 -2.03 0.42
CA LEU A 143 -14.66 -2.83 0.44
C LEU A 143 -14.98 -4.22 1.00
N LYS A 144 -14.76 -5.26 0.21
CA LYS A 144 -14.93 -6.65 0.64
C LYS A 144 -13.70 -7.10 1.42
N VAL A 145 -13.85 -7.35 2.72
CA VAL A 145 -12.77 -7.76 3.62
C VAL A 145 -13.03 -9.18 4.11
N LYS A 146 -12.04 -10.07 3.99
CA LYS A 146 -12.08 -11.43 4.55
C LYS A 146 -10.95 -11.60 5.54
N ILE A 147 -11.30 -11.84 6.79
CA ILE A 147 -10.33 -12.10 7.86
C ILE A 147 -10.25 -13.61 8.08
N ARG A 148 -9.05 -14.15 7.97
CA ARG A 148 -8.71 -15.56 8.20
C ARG A 148 -7.73 -15.69 9.36
N SER A 149 -7.70 -16.86 9.97
CA SER A 149 -6.65 -17.21 10.91
C SER A 149 -5.29 -17.27 10.20
N LYS A 150 -4.25 -16.85 10.92
CA LYS A 150 -2.85 -17.07 10.52
C LYS A 150 -2.42 -18.50 10.80
#